data_AF-A0A9X3G0Z7-F1
#
_entry.id   AF-A0A9X3G0Z7-F1
#
_cell.length_a   1.000
_cell.length_b   1.000
_cell.length_c   1.000
_cell.angle_alpha   90.00
_cell.angle_beta   90.00
_cell.angle_gamma   90.00
#
_symmetry.space_group_name_H-M   'P 1'
#
loop_
_entity.id
_entity.type
_entity.pdbx_description
1 polymer ?
#
loop_
_entity_poly.entity_id
_entity_poly.type
_entity_poly.pdbx_seq_one_letter_code
_entity_poly.pdbx_strand_id
1 'polypeptide(L)' 'MSESVGVQVGQESPSCGREDSVPLIWGLPDEEGMLLAERGLVALGGCLVGPDVPALACRGCGLEWGRAE' A
#
# COMPACT_ATOMS: atom_id res chain seq x y z
N MET A 1 20.62 8.93 3.16
CA MET A 1 19.55 8.65 4.14
C MET A 1 18.51 7.85 3.39
N SER A 2 18.59 6.52 3.44
CA SER A 2 17.59 5.64 2.82
C SER A 2 16.50 5.41 3.85
N GLU A 3 15.60 6.37 3.95
CA GLU A 3 14.36 6.15 4.69
C GLU A 3 13.51 5.25 3.82
N SER A 4 13.23 4.04 4.32
CA SER A 4 12.37 3.04 3.70
C SER A 4 10.92 3.52 3.71
N VAL A 5 10.64 4.63 3.03
CA VAL A 5 9.29 5.11 2.80
C VAL A 5 8.65 4.10 1.86
N GLY A 6 7.88 3.16 2.38
CA GLY A 6 6.99 2.34 1.57
C GLY A 6 6.83 0.90 2.04
N VAL A 7 7.92 0.15 2.21
CA VAL A 7 7.82 -1.26 2.64
C VAL A 7 7.70 -1.35 4.16
N GLN A 8 6.55 -1.82 4.63
CA GLN A 8 6.33 -2.16 6.04
C GLN A 8 7.05 -3.47 6.36
N VAL A 9 8.25 -3.36 6.93
CA VAL A 9 9.07 -4.49 7.38
C VAL A 9 8.37 -5.21 8.55
N GLY A 10 8.29 -6.54 8.51
CA GLY A 10 7.60 -7.34 9.52
C GLY A 10 6.12 -7.63 9.24
N GLN A 11 5.58 -7.14 8.11
CA GLN A 11 4.22 -7.47 7.69
C GLN A 11 4.24 -8.34 6.43
N GLU A 12 4.30 -9.65 6.65
CA GLU A 12 4.25 -10.65 5.59
C GLU A 12 2.86 -10.75 4.95
N SER A 13 2.81 -10.80 3.62
CA SER A 13 1.56 -11.03 2.91
C SER A 13 1.07 -12.46 3.16
N PRO A 14 -0.16 -12.69 3.67
CA PRO A 14 -0.67 -14.04 3.87
C PRO A 14 -0.91 -14.82 2.58
N SER A 15 -0.88 -14.17 1.41
CA SER A 15 -1.03 -14.85 0.12
C SER A 15 0.28 -15.39 -0.45
N CYS A 16 1.41 -14.70 -0.25
CA CYS A 16 2.68 -15.07 -0.86
C CYS A 16 3.87 -15.19 0.10
N GLY A 17 3.69 -14.83 1.39
CA GLY A 17 4.72 -14.89 2.43
C GLY A 17 5.85 -13.86 2.27
N ARG A 18 5.69 -12.85 1.41
CA ARG A 18 6.71 -11.81 1.19
C ARG A 18 6.47 -10.61 2.11
N GLU A 19 7.55 -10.08 2.67
CA GLU A 19 7.59 -8.82 3.41
C GLU A 19 7.81 -7.65 2.45
N ASP A 20 6.85 -7.44 1.54
CA ASP A 20 6.90 -6.39 0.52
C ASP A 20 5.55 -5.65 0.43
N SER A 21 5.05 -5.32 1.61
CA SER A 21 3.75 -4.70 1.84
C SER A 21 3.88 -3.19 1.85
N VAL A 22 3.02 -2.49 1.10
CA VAL A 22 2.99 -1.03 0.98
C VAL A 22 1.63 -0.45 1.40
N PRO A 23 1.57 0.81 1.84
CA PRO A 23 0.31 1.49 2.12
C PRO A 23 -0.56 1.61 0.86
N LEU A 24 -1.87 1.54 1.04
CA LEU A 24 -2.87 1.87 0.03
C LEU A 24 -3.36 3.31 0.24
N ILE A 25 -3.29 4.11 -0.83
CA ILE A 25 -3.96 5.40 -0.90
C ILE A 25 -5.31 5.18 -1.59
N TRP A 26 -6.38 5.55 -0.91
CA TRP A 26 -7.75 5.51 -1.41
C TRP A 26 -8.24 6.92 -1.75
N GLY A 27 -9.13 7.00 -2.73
CA GLY A 27 -9.66 8.26 -3.23
C GLY A 27 -8.80 8.86 -4.33
N LEU A 28 -8.82 10.18 -4.45
CA LEU A 28 -7.98 10.91 -5.38
C LEU A 28 -6.64 11.22 -4.69
N PRO A 29 -5.52 10.60 -5.11
CA PRO A 29 -4.21 10.96 -4.58
C PRO A 29 -3.84 12.39 -4.98
N ASP A 30 -3.13 13.07 -4.10
CA ASP A 30 -2.39 14.28 -4.43
C ASP A 30 -1.10 13.96 -5.22
N GLU A 31 -0.38 15.00 -5.64
CA GLU A 31 0.83 14.88 -6.46
C GLU A 31 1.93 14.04 -5.79
N GLU A 32 2.11 14.17 -4.47
CA GLU A 32 3.07 13.36 -3.72
C GLU A 32 2.61 11.90 -3.68
N GLY A 33 1.32 11.65 -3.42
CA GLY A 33 0.73 10.31 -3.49
C GLY A 33 0.95 9.62 -4.84
N MET A 34 0.81 10.36 -5.94
CA MET A 34 1.09 9.87 -7.29
C MET A 34 2.58 9.53 -7.47
N LEU A 35 3.48 10.43 -7.07
CA LEU A 35 4.92 10.21 -7.18
C LEU A 35 5.39 9.00 -6.34
N LEU A 36 4.82 8.81 -5.15
CA LEU A 36 5.11 7.66 -4.30
C LEU A 36 4.61 6.36 -4.95
N ALA A 37 3.45 6.38 -5.60
CA ALA A 37 2.92 5.23 -6.32
C ALA A 37 3.80 4.86 -7.53
N GLU A 38 4.27 5.84 -8.29
CA GLU A 38 5.21 5.63 -9.40
C GLU A 38 6.54 5.01 -8.93
N ARG A 39 6.99 5.39 -7.73
CA ARG A 39 8.19 4.81 -7.08
C ARG A 39 7.93 3.43 -6.48
N GLY A 40 6.68 2.95 -6.49
CA GLY A 40 6.26 1.68 -5.88
C GLY A 40 6.34 1.67 -4.36
N LEU A 41 6.26 2.85 -3.73
CA LEU A 41 6.31 3.02 -2.27
C LEU A 41 4.91 2.96 -1.65
N VAL A 42 3.87 3.21 -2.43
CA VAL A 42 2.45 3.06 -2.07
C VAL A 42 1.70 2.43 -3.24
N ALA A 43 0.54 1.85 -2.97
CA ALA A 43 -0.40 1.38 -3.98
C ALA A 43 -1.64 2.28 -4.01
N LEU A 44 -2.31 2.36 -5.15
CA LEU A 44 -3.56 3.10 -5.29
C LEU A 44 -4.72 2.10 -5.25
N GLY A 45 -5.54 2.14 -4.21
CA GLY A 45 -6.66 1.19 -4.02
C GLY A 45 -7.86 1.49 -4.92
N GLY A 46 -7.96 2.71 -5.41
CA GLY A 46 -9.05 3.18 -6.27
C GLY A 46 -9.76 4.39 -5.69
N CYS A 47 -10.76 4.89 -6.42
CA CYS A 47 -11.41 6.16 -6.08
C CYS A 47 -12.50 6.05 -5.00
N LEU A 48 -13.06 4.86 -4.80
CA LEU A 48 -14.17 4.64 -3.86
C LEU A 48 -13.62 4.32 -2.48
N VAL A 49 -13.70 5.30 -1.57
CA VAL A 49 -13.37 5.11 -0.15
C VAL A 49 -14.61 4.62 0.58
N GLY A 50 -14.49 3.49 1.28
CA GLY A 50 -15.54 2.90 2.10
C GLY A 50 -15.04 2.63 3.53
N PRO A 51 -15.93 2.23 4.45
CA PRO A 51 -15.58 1.96 5.85
C PRO A 51 -14.74 0.70 6.07
N ASP A 52 -14.58 -0.13 5.03
CA ASP A 52 -13.86 -1.41 5.10
C ASP A 52 -12.84 -1.53 3.95
N VAL A 53 -12.19 -0.42 3.63
CA VAL A 53 -11.12 -0.44 2.62
C VAL A 53 -9.82 -0.97 3.23
N PRO A 54 -9.08 -1.81 2.49
CA PRO A 54 -7.81 -2.33 2.95
C PRO A 54 -6.76 -1.21 3.07
N ALA A 55 -5.93 -1.28 4.10
CA ALA A 55 -4.87 -0.27 4.31
C ALA A 55 -3.58 -0.60 3.55
N LEU A 56 -3.37 -1.86 3.18
CA LEU A 56 -2.08 -2.36 2.74
C LEU A 56 -2.23 -3.25 1.51
N ALA A 57 -1.26 -3.19 0.61
CA ALA A 57 -1.16 -4.06 -0.55
C ALA A 57 0.24 -4.70 -0.66
N CYS A 58 0.31 -5.96 -1.07
CA CYS A 58 1.59 -6.58 -1.41
C CYS A 58 1.96 -6.19 -2.84
N ARG A 59 3.15 -5.63 -3.05
CA ARG A 59 3.63 -5.35 -4.41
C ARG A 59 3.96 -6.62 -5.20
N GLY A 60 4.30 -7.70 -4.50
CA GLY A 60 4.69 -8.97 -5.11
C GLY A 60 3.51 -9.77 -5.66
N CYS A 61 2.40 -9.84 -4.94
CA CYS A 61 1.22 -10.62 -5.34
C CYS A 61 -0.06 -9.80 -5.57
N GLY A 62 -0.08 -8.52 -5.18
CA GLY A 62 -1.24 -7.65 -5.30
C GLY A 62 -2.34 -7.90 -4.28
N LEU A 63 -2.13 -8.76 -3.27
CA LEU A 63 -3.12 -8.95 -2.22
C LEU A 63 -3.32 -7.62 -1.48
N GLU A 64 -4.57 -7.27 -1.17
CA GLU A 64 -4.93 -6.11 -0.37
C GLU A 64 -5.51 -6.59 0.98
N TRP A 65 -5.05 -6.03 2.09
CA TRP A 65 -5.52 -6.42 3.43
C TRP A 65 -5.27 -5.32 4.48
N GLY A 66 -5.60 -5.64 5.73
CA GLY A 66 -5.57 -4.69 6.85
C GLY A 66 -6.77 -3.75 6.79
N ARG A 67 -6.81 -2.77 7.69
CA ARG A 67 -7.87 -1.76 7.73
C ARG A 67 -7.24 -0.42 8.03
N ALA A 68 -7.66 0.63 7.32
CA ALA A 68 -7.27 1.99 7.66
C ALA A 68 -8.15 2.43 8.83
N GLU A 69 -7.55 2.52 10.01
CA GLU A 69 -8.20 2.98 11.25
C GLU A 69 -8.29 4.50 11.36
#